data_AF-A0A257MVN1-F1
#
_entry.id   AF-A0A257MVN1-F1
#
_cell.length_a   1.000
_cell.length_b   1.000
_cell.length_c   1.000
_cell.angle_alpha   90.00
_cell.angle_beta   90.00
_cell.angle_gamma   90.00
#
_symmetry.space_group_name_H-M   'P 1'
#
loop_
_entity.id
_entity.type
_entity.pdbx_description
1 polymer ?
#
loop_
_entity_poly.entity_id
_entity_poly.type
_entity_poly.pdbx_seq_one_letter_code
_entity_poly.pdbx_strand_id
1 'polypeptide(L)'
;MMKLWFKSGVPWIWLNAAAVSISLIMIVGVLGLVTVRGVGHFWPHKVTRFSYQEENKEPQIIIGEKVDSSVTPAAMAKSTGFKMADNEDTLVQHLIKTGNRDVTGSDFRWIQERNVKEHSDPADMMVVERREWGNFYGQLLEVKEALAIFKEIAHLEKKEIGAINYALERLRLKQRKLELKNSLDDAAKQQIATEKAGYEAEYKQYQTQLAELYQKIRRVSLVAKTESGSTLEIPLSKVVRAFQPNAMSVFDKIAHYGTKVAEFVTDDPREANTEGGIFPAIFGTIMMVMIMSVIVAPFGVIAAVYLREYAKQGFTTRLIRIAVNNLAGVPSVVYGVFGLGFFVYILGGNIDQLFFPESAPAPVFGTPGLLWASITLALLTLPVVIVSTEEGLARIPSSIREGS
;
A
#
# COMPACT_ATOMS: atom_id res chain seq x y z
N MET A 1 -16.83 4.19 -55.59
CA MET A 1 -16.10 4.94 -54.55
C MET A 1 -15.91 4.18 -53.24
N MET A 2 -16.96 3.68 -52.58
CA MET A 2 -16.83 3.02 -51.27
C MET A 2 -15.92 1.77 -51.25
N LYS A 3 -16.00 0.89 -52.26
CA LYS A 3 -15.09 -0.27 -52.38
C LYS A 3 -13.61 0.12 -52.58
N LEU A 4 -13.34 1.27 -53.21
CA LEU A 4 -11.97 1.79 -53.39
C LEU A 4 -11.43 2.38 -52.07
N TRP A 5 -12.29 3.02 -51.29
CA TRP A 5 -11.95 3.54 -49.97
C TRP A 5 -11.64 2.42 -48.96
N PHE A 6 -12.40 1.32 -48.95
CA PHE A 6 -12.04 0.15 -48.13
C PHE A 6 -10.74 -0.53 -48.58
N LYS A 7 -10.48 -0.56 -49.90
CA LYS A 7 -9.22 -1.10 -50.44
C LYS A 7 -8.00 -0.22 -50.20
N SER A 8 -8.18 1.09 -49.96
CA SER A 8 -7.06 2.01 -49.70
C SER A 8 -6.49 1.91 -48.29
N GLY A 9 -7.13 1.15 -47.39
CA GLY A 9 -6.69 0.99 -45.99
C GLY A 9 -6.99 2.19 -45.09
N VAL A 10 -7.41 3.33 -45.66
CA VAL A 10 -7.73 4.57 -44.94
C VAL A 10 -8.77 4.38 -43.82
N PRO A 11 -9.85 3.58 -43.98
CA PRO A 11 -10.80 3.34 -42.88
C PRO A 11 -10.15 2.72 -41.64
N TRP A 12 -9.18 1.83 -41.82
CA TRP A 12 -8.48 1.17 -40.72
C TRP A 12 -7.56 2.13 -39.96
N ILE A 13 -6.98 3.12 -40.65
CA ILE A 13 -6.18 4.18 -40.02
C ILE A 13 -7.09 5.03 -39.13
N TRP A 14 -8.24 5.47 -39.64
CA TRP A 14 -9.22 6.23 -38.86
C TRP A 14 -9.79 5.42 -37.69
N LEU A 15 -10.05 4.13 -37.89
CA LEU A 15 -10.51 3.25 -36.82
C LEU A 15 -9.46 3.11 -35.70
N ASN A 16 -8.19 2.91 -36.05
CA ASN A 16 -7.11 2.83 -35.06
C ASN A 16 -6.89 4.18 -34.34
N ALA A 17 -6.91 5.29 -35.08
CA ALA A 17 -6.80 6.62 -34.49
C ALA A 17 -7.98 6.92 -33.55
N ALA A 18 -9.20 6.54 -33.93
CA ALA A 18 -10.39 6.65 -33.08
C ALA A 18 -10.27 5.75 -31.83
N ALA A 19 -9.82 4.50 -31.98
CA ALA A 19 -9.62 3.58 -30.87
C ALA A 19 -8.59 4.13 -29.86
N VAL A 20 -7.44 4.60 -30.33
CA VAL A 20 -6.41 5.23 -29.48
C VAL A 20 -6.96 6.47 -28.78
N SER A 21 -7.70 7.32 -29.49
CA SER A 21 -8.32 8.52 -28.91
C SER A 21 -9.31 8.17 -27.81
N ILE A 22 -10.17 7.17 -28.04
CA ILE A 22 -11.12 6.67 -27.03
C ILE A 22 -10.35 6.09 -25.82
N SER A 23 -9.29 5.32 -26.03
CA SER A 23 -8.45 4.81 -24.94
C SER A 23 -7.82 5.92 -24.10
N LEU A 24 -7.30 6.97 -24.73
CA LEU A 24 -6.74 8.12 -24.03
C LEU A 24 -7.81 8.87 -23.23
N ILE A 25 -9.00 9.11 -23.82
CA ILE A 25 -10.13 9.73 -23.11
C ILE A 25 -10.56 8.88 -21.93
N MET A 26 -10.62 7.54 -22.08
CA MET A 26 -10.95 6.64 -20.97
C MET A 26 -9.90 6.71 -19.86
N ILE A 27 -8.61 6.69 -20.18
CA ILE A 27 -7.53 6.78 -19.19
C ILE A 27 -7.63 8.11 -18.43
N VAL A 28 -7.74 9.23 -19.14
CA VAL A 28 -7.87 10.56 -18.53
C VAL A 28 -9.16 10.64 -17.71
N GLY A 29 -10.26 10.09 -18.21
CA GLY A 29 -11.55 10.06 -17.51
C GLY A 29 -11.49 9.24 -16.23
N VAL A 30 -10.88 8.05 -16.25
CA VAL A 30 -10.69 7.21 -15.07
C VAL A 30 -9.75 7.88 -14.07
N LEU A 31 -8.62 8.43 -14.52
CA LEU A 31 -7.70 9.17 -13.65
C LEU A 31 -8.38 10.39 -13.01
N GLY A 32 -9.17 11.13 -13.79
CA GLY A 32 -9.98 12.25 -13.31
C GLY A 32 -11.00 11.80 -12.27
N LEU A 33 -11.74 10.73 -12.54
CA LEU A 33 -12.71 10.16 -11.61
C LEU A 33 -12.05 9.70 -10.29
N VAL A 34 -10.93 8.99 -10.39
CA VAL A 34 -10.16 8.52 -9.22
C VAL A 34 -9.64 9.71 -8.42
N THR A 35 -9.12 10.75 -9.09
CA THR A 35 -8.64 11.97 -8.43
C THR A 35 -9.78 12.68 -7.71
N VAL A 36 -10.91 12.93 -8.40
CA VAL A 36 -12.06 13.62 -7.80
C VAL A 36 -12.62 12.84 -6.61
N ARG A 37 -12.75 11.52 -6.72
CA ARG A 37 -13.21 10.68 -5.61
C ARG A 37 -12.19 10.56 -4.49
N GLY A 38 -10.89 10.59 -4.80
CA GLY A 38 -9.81 10.51 -3.82
C GLY A 38 -9.59 11.81 -3.04
N VAL A 39 -9.79 12.98 -3.66
CA VAL A 39 -9.57 14.29 -3.00
C VAL A 39 -10.46 14.45 -1.76
N GLY A 40 -11.69 13.93 -1.76
CA GLY A 40 -12.59 14.00 -0.61
C GLY A 40 -12.22 13.06 0.55
N HIS A 41 -11.31 12.09 0.34
CA HIS A 41 -11.04 11.03 1.31
C HIS A 41 -10.34 11.52 2.58
N PHE A 42 -9.36 12.42 2.45
CA PHE A 42 -8.60 12.96 3.59
C PHE A 42 -9.25 14.20 4.21
N TRP A 43 -10.38 14.66 3.67
CA TRP A 43 -11.04 15.84 4.19
C TRP A 43 -11.69 15.54 5.55
N PRO A 44 -11.48 16.39 6.58
CA PRO A 44 -12.13 16.20 7.88
C PRO A 44 -13.60 16.60 7.79
N HIS A 45 -14.43 15.62 7.42
CA HIS A 45 -15.88 15.73 7.36
C HIS A 45 -16.48 15.92 8.75
N LYS A 46 -17.66 16.55 8.78
CA LYS A 46 -18.36 16.81 10.03
C LYS A 46 -18.88 15.52 10.65
N VAL A 47 -18.91 15.49 11.97
CA VAL A 47 -19.52 14.41 12.75
C VAL A 47 -20.90 14.84 13.17
N THR A 48 -21.91 14.16 12.68
CA THR A 48 -23.31 14.50 12.93
C THR A 48 -23.87 13.55 13.99
N ARG A 49 -24.64 14.12 14.92
CA ARG A 49 -25.47 13.38 15.89
C ARG A 49 -26.89 13.30 15.33
N PHE A 50 -27.37 12.10 15.06
CA PHE A 50 -28.72 11.81 14.60
C PHE A 50 -29.56 11.25 15.75
N SER A 51 -30.74 11.82 15.98
CA SER A 51 -31.81 11.19 16.74
C SER A 51 -32.62 10.33 15.77
N TYR A 52 -32.51 9.01 15.90
CA TYR A 52 -33.06 8.05 14.95
C TYR A 52 -34.08 7.14 15.61
N GLN A 53 -35.27 7.01 15.00
CA GLN A 53 -36.33 6.17 15.53
C GLN A 53 -37.00 5.38 14.40
N GLU A 54 -36.83 4.06 14.45
CA GLU A 54 -37.53 3.11 13.58
C GLU A 54 -38.91 2.79 14.15
N GLU A 55 -39.84 2.43 13.27
CA GLU A 55 -41.18 2.00 13.65
C GLU A 55 -41.11 0.81 14.62
N ASN A 56 -41.73 0.95 15.80
CA ASN A 56 -41.72 -0.02 16.91
C ASN A 56 -40.36 -0.27 17.58
N LYS A 57 -39.40 0.65 17.45
CA LYS A 57 -38.14 0.62 18.22
C LYS A 57 -37.99 1.86 19.10
N GLU A 58 -37.24 1.70 20.18
CA GLU A 58 -36.83 2.81 21.04
C GLU A 58 -36.00 3.83 20.25
N PRO A 59 -36.12 5.14 20.55
CA PRO A 59 -35.25 6.16 19.99
C PRO A 59 -33.79 5.85 20.32
N GLN A 60 -32.93 5.96 19.31
CA GLN A 60 -31.49 5.76 19.47
C GLN A 60 -30.73 6.97 18.92
N ILE A 61 -29.62 7.29 19.56
CA ILE A 61 -28.67 8.27 19.04
C ILE A 61 -27.68 7.53 18.15
N ILE A 62 -27.42 8.08 16.98
CA ILE A 62 -26.38 7.60 16.06
C ILE A 62 -25.40 8.74 15.87
N ILE A 63 -24.11 8.49 16.10
CA ILE A 63 -23.05 9.48 15.91
C ILE A 63 -22.12 8.99 14.81
N GLY A 64 -21.85 9.83 13.81
CA GLY A 64 -20.90 9.46 12.77
C GLY A 64 -20.80 10.46 11.63
N GLU A 65 -19.99 10.09 10.65
CA GLU A 65 -19.77 10.85 9.44
C GLU A 65 -20.70 10.36 8.32
N LYS A 66 -21.37 11.27 7.62
CA LYS A 66 -22.15 10.91 6.42
C LYS A 66 -21.22 10.72 5.23
N VAL A 67 -21.09 9.48 4.77
CA VAL A 67 -20.16 9.08 3.71
C VAL A 67 -20.81 9.07 2.33
N ASP A 68 -22.03 8.54 2.25
CA ASP A 68 -22.74 8.40 0.98
C ASP A 68 -24.26 8.48 1.17
N SER A 69 -25.00 8.63 0.08
CA SER A 69 -26.45 8.64 0.06
C SER A 69 -26.99 7.87 -1.14
N SER A 70 -27.95 7.00 -0.89
CA SER A 70 -28.66 6.27 -1.94
C SER A 70 -30.09 6.79 -2.03
N VAL A 71 -30.55 7.01 -3.27
CA VAL A 71 -31.93 7.38 -3.56
C VAL A 71 -32.53 6.27 -4.42
N THR A 72 -33.50 5.54 -3.86
CA THR A 72 -34.10 4.37 -4.50
C THR A 72 -35.57 4.65 -4.82
N PRO A 73 -36.02 4.49 -6.08
CA PRO A 73 -37.44 4.64 -6.41
C PRO A 73 -38.33 3.70 -5.59
N ALA A 74 -39.52 4.15 -5.20
CA ALA A 74 -40.40 3.40 -4.29
C ALA A 74 -40.76 2.00 -4.81
N ALA A 75 -40.93 1.82 -6.12
CA ALA A 75 -41.19 0.51 -6.71
C ALA A 75 -40.06 -0.49 -6.45
N MET A 76 -38.80 -0.04 -6.54
CA MET A 76 -37.62 -0.87 -6.27
C MET A 76 -37.41 -1.07 -4.76
N ALA A 77 -37.66 -0.04 -3.95
CA ALA A 77 -37.60 -0.17 -2.49
C ALA A 77 -38.60 -1.22 -1.98
N LYS A 78 -39.85 -1.18 -2.47
CA LYS A 78 -40.90 -2.16 -2.15
C LYS A 78 -40.50 -3.58 -2.56
N SER A 79 -39.88 -3.78 -3.73
CA SER A 79 -39.43 -5.11 -4.17
C SER A 79 -38.29 -5.68 -3.31
N THR A 80 -37.48 -4.82 -2.70
CA THR A 80 -36.43 -5.20 -1.74
C THR A 80 -36.92 -5.35 -0.29
N GLY A 81 -38.23 -5.23 -0.04
CA GLY A 81 -38.85 -5.48 1.26
C GLY A 81 -38.99 -4.25 2.17
N PHE A 82 -38.72 -3.04 1.68
CA PHE A 82 -39.00 -1.82 2.44
C PHE A 82 -40.49 -1.48 2.40
N LYS A 83 -41.08 -1.20 3.57
CA LYS A 83 -42.38 -0.55 3.66
C LYS A 83 -42.23 0.91 3.22
N MET A 84 -43.10 1.39 2.34
CA MET A 84 -43.12 2.77 1.85
C MET A 84 -44.55 3.29 1.99
N ALA A 85 -44.72 4.54 2.45
CA ALA A 85 -46.03 5.16 2.51
C ALA A 85 -46.56 5.47 1.10
N ASP A 86 -47.88 5.63 0.95
CA ASP A 86 -48.51 5.87 -0.36
C ASP A 86 -48.11 7.21 -1.00
N ASN A 87 -47.57 8.14 -0.19
CA ASN A 87 -47.07 9.44 -0.62
C ASN A 87 -45.52 9.49 -0.77
N GLU A 88 -44.82 8.37 -0.60
CA GLU A 88 -43.35 8.30 -0.77
C GLU A 88 -42.98 7.78 -2.16
N ASP A 89 -42.48 8.66 -3.03
CA ASP A 89 -42.00 8.29 -4.37
C ASP A 89 -40.57 7.71 -4.36
N THR A 90 -39.78 8.04 -3.33
CA THR A 90 -38.38 7.61 -3.21
C THR A 90 -38.01 7.27 -1.77
N LEU A 91 -37.14 6.27 -1.60
CA LEU A 91 -36.47 5.94 -0.34
C LEU A 91 -35.09 6.59 -0.35
N VAL A 92 -34.84 7.50 0.59
CA VAL A 92 -33.51 8.09 0.80
C VAL A 92 -32.84 7.39 1.98
N GLN A 93 -31.64 6.86 1.73
CA GLN A 93 -30.80 6.24 2.75
C GLN A 93 -29.45 6.95 2.82
N HIS A 94 -28.92 7.08 4.02
CA HIS A 94 -27.60 7.64 4.28
C HIS A 94 -26.68 6.56 4.83
N LEU A 95 -25.48 6.45 4.25
CA LEU A 95 -24.42 5.61 4.77
C LEU A 95 -23.63 6.43 5.79
N ILE A 96 -23.77 6.07 7.06
CA ILE A 96 -23.09 6.73 8.15
C ILE A 96 -21.91 5.85 8.60
N LYS A 97 -20.71 6.43 8.65
CA LYS A 97 -19.55 5.83 9.28
C LYS A 97 -19.60 6.13 10.77
N THR A 98 -20.16 5.20 11.53
CA THR A 98 -20.30 5.25 12.99
C THR A 98 -19.04 4.79 13.72
N GLY A 99 -18.14 4.10 13.02
CA GLY A 99 -16.93 3.55 13.63
C GLY A 99 -17.25 2.66 14.82
N ASN A 100 -16.46 2.77 15.90
CA ASN A 100 -16.74 2.11 17.18
C ASN A 100 -16.97 0.59 17.04
N ARG A 101 -16.20 -0.10 16.19
CA ARG A 101 -16.45 -1.52 15.83
C ARG A 101 -16.49 -2.47 17.03
N ASP A 102 -15.76 -2.12 18.08
CA ASP A 102 -15.72 -2.78 19.39
C ASP A 102 -17.03 -2.66 20.18
N VAL A 103 -17.88 -1.67 19.87
CA VAL A 103 -19.18 -1.42 20.50
C VAL A 103 -20.33 -1.84 19.58
N THR A 104 -20.28 -1.45 18.31
CA THR A 104 -21.39 -1.61 17.35
C THR A 104 -21.25 -2.86 16.48
N GLY A 105 -20.06 -3.44 16.37
CA GLY A 105 -19.75 -4.56 15.47
C GLY A 105 -19.49 -4.16 14.01
N SER A 106 -19.81 -2.94 13.59
CA SER A 106 -19.60 -2.46 12.21
C SER A 106 -19.23 -0.98 12.15
N ASP A 107 -18.34 -0.63 11.22
CA ASP A 107 -17.92 0.77 11.01
C ASP A 107 -18.97 1.62 10.31
N PHE A 108 -19.88 0.96 9.59
CA PHE A 108 -20.85 1.59 8.71
C PHE A 108 -22.25 1.10 9.04
N ARG A 109 -23.21 2.02 8.92
CA ARG A 109 -24.63 1.75 9.09
C ARG A 109 -25.44 2.56 8.09
N TRP A 110 -26.38 1.90 7.41
CA TRP A 110 -27.39 2.58 6.62
C TRP A 110 -28.53 3.04 7.53
N ILE A 111 -28.87 4.32 7.46
CA ILE A 111 -30.03 4.92 8.13
C ILE A 111 -31.00 5.46 7.08
N GLN A 112 -32.31 5.39 7.37
CA GLN A 112 -33.34 5.93 6.48
C GLN A 112 -33.66 7.37 6.88
N GLU A 113 -33.68 8.30 5.93
CA GLU A 113 -33.89 9.74 6.21
C GLU A 113 -35.23 9.99 6.92
N ARG A 114 -36.30 9.29 6.52
CA ARG A 114 -37.63 9.38 7.16
C ARG A 114 -37.68 9.02 8.65
N ASN A 115 -36.69 8.26 9.13
CA ASN A 115 -36.59 7.82 10.53
C ASN A 115 -35.70 8.76 11.37
N VAL A 116 -35.05 9.74 10.73
CA VAL A 116 -34.28 10.78 11.42
C VAL A 116 -35.27 11.82 11.97
N LYS A 117 -35.31 11.99 13.29
CA LYS A 117 -36.18 12.96 13.98
C LYS A 117 -35.51 14.32 14.09
N GLU A 118 -34.22 14.33 14.40
CA GLU A 118 -33.41 15.52 14.54
C GLU A 118 -31.96 15.17 14.23
N HIS A 119 -31.19 16.13 13.70
CA HIS A 119 -29.74 16.00 13.58
C HIS A 119 -29.05 17.31 13.96
N SER A 120 -27.84 17.21 14.49
CA SER A 120 -27.00 18.36 14.83
C SER A 120 -25.53 18.05 14.61
N ASP A 121 -24.70 19.09 14.45
CA ASP A 121 -23.24 18.98 14.34
C ASP A 121 -22.55 19.64 15.57
N PRO A 122 -22.58 19.02 16.77
CA PRO A 122 -22.00 19.65 17.96
C PRO A 122 -20.49 19.90 17.81
N ALA A 123 -20.01 21.07 18.24
CA ALA A 123 -18.62 21.47 18.08
C ALA A 123 -17.64 20.59 18.89
N ASP A 124 -18.10 19.97 19.98
CA ASP A 124 -17.33 19.14 20.89
C ASP A 124 -17.14 17.68 20.41
N MET A 125 -17.68 17.33 19.23
CA MET A 125 -17.51 16.01 18.64
C MET A 125 -16.05 15.74 18.28
N MET A 126 -15.53 14.63 18.80
CA MET A 126 -14.18 14.16 18.60
C MET A 126 -14.18 12.95 17.64
N VAL A 127 -13.24 12.97 16.70
CA VAL A 127 -12.82 11.81 15.94
C VAL A 127 -11.49 11.33 16.52
N VAL A 128 -11.43 10.08 16.96
CA VAL A 128 -10.20 9.44 17.41
C VAL A 128 -9.87 8.34 16.42
N GLU A 129 -8.83 8.55 15.62
CA GLU A 129 -8.30 7.51 14.73
C GLU A 129 -7.56 6.49 15.59
N ARG A 130 -7.90 5.21 15.42
CA ARG A 130 -7.35 4.12 16.21
C ARG A 130 -6.56 3.18 15.31
N ARG A 131 -5.57 2.49 15.89
CA ARG A 131 -4.79 1.45 15.22
C ARG A 131 -5.60 0.19 14.93
N GLU A 132 -6.67 -0.03 15.68
CA GLU A 132 -7.56 -1.17 15.60
C GLU A 132 -9.01 -0.71 15.82
N TRP A 133 -9.98 -1.51 15.37
CA TRP A 133 -11.42 -1.29 15.61
C TRP A 133 -12.01 -0.03 14.92
N GLY A 134 -11.30 0.50 13.93
CA GLY A 134 -11.70 1.69 13.19
C GLY A 134 -11.74 2.97 14.03
N ASN A 135 -12.14 4.08 13.40
CA ASN A 135 -12.28 5.37 14.10
C ASN A 135 -13.28 5.29 15.25
N PHE A 136 -13.03 6.07 16.29
CA PHE A 136 -14.02 6.39 17.30
C PHE A 136 -14.67 7.75 17.01
N TYR A 137 -16.00 7.81 17.16
CA TYR A 137 -16.79 9.03 17.08
C TYR A 137 -17.57 9.21 18.38
N GLY A 138 -17.41 10.38 19.02
CA GLY A 138 -18.11 10.68 20.26
C GLY A 138 -17.58 11.93 20.96
N GLN A 139 -17.93 12.11 22.23
CA GLN A 139 -17.48 13.26 23.03
C GLN A 139 -16.32 12.85 23.93
N LEU A 140 -15.24 13.63 23.91
CA LEU A 140 -14.08 13.43 24.77
C LEU A 140 -14.37 13.96 26.19
N LEU A 141 -14.08 13.15 27.22
CA LEU A 141 -14.27 13.56 28.62
C LEU A 141 -12.95 13.95 29.30
N GLU A 142 -11.84 13.25 29.02
CA GLU A 142 -10.54 13.51 29.65
C GLU A 142 -9.37 13.07 28.74
N VAL A 143 -8.28 13.85 28.68
CA VAL A 143 -7.01 13.49 28.04
C VAL A 143 -5.90 13.60 29.07
N LYS A 144 -5.20 12.49 29.32
CA LYS A 144 -4.03 12.44 30.20
C LYS A 144 -2.75 12.40 29.36
N GLU A 145 -1.67 13.00 29.85
CA GLU A 145 -0.39 13.19 29.15
C GLU A 145 0.23 11.86 28.65
N ALA A 146 0.22 11.60 27.34
CA ALA A 146 0.73 10.33 26.76
C ALA A 146 1.76 10.46 25.63
N LEU A 147 1.84 11.63 25.00
CA LEU A 147 2.59 11.79 23.75
C LEU A 147 4.10 11.64 23.95
N ALA A 148 4.62 11.98 25.13
CA ALA A 148 6.02 11.76 25.50
C ALA A 148 6.35 10.25 25.67
N ILE A 149 5.50 9.51 26.38
CA ILE A 149 5.69 8.09 26.69
C ILE A 149 5.71 7.25 25.42
N PHE A 150 4.88 7.60 24.44
CA PHE A 150 4.85 6.94 23.13
C PHE A 150 6.13 7.06 22.32
N LYS A 151 6.72 8.26 22.27
CA LYS A 151 7.99 8.48 21.57
C LYS A 151 9.11 7.66 22.20
N GLU A 152 9.10 7.55 23.53
CA GLU A 152 10.07 6.78 24.29
C GLU A 152 9.95 5.27 24.03
N ILE A 153 8.72 4.72 24.01
CA ILE A 153 8.49 3.31 23.63
C ILE A 153 8.97 3.04 22.20
N ALA A 154 8.57 3.87 21.24
CA ALA A 154 8.96 3.69 19.84
C ALA A 154 10.49 3.76 19.64
N HIS A 155 11.16 4.62 20.41
CA HIS A 155 12.62 4.71 20.42
C HIS A 155 13.27 3.44 20.97
N LEU A 156 12.81 2.94 22.13
CA LEU A 156 13.32 1.71 22.74
C LEU A 156 13.12 0.49 21.83
N GLU A 157 11.95 0.34 21.22
CA GLU A 157 11.66 -0.81 20.34
C GLU A 157 12.47 -0.77 19.03
N LYS A 158 12.41 0.36 18.32
CA LYS A 158 12.98 0.46 16.97
C LYS A 158 14.49 0.69 16.96
N LYS A 159 15.03 1.42 17.94
CA LYS A 159 16.46 1.75 17.97
C LYS A 159 17.24 0.83 18.90
N GLU A 160 16.93 0.85 20.19
CA GLU A 160 17.73 0.15 21.21
C GLU A 160 17.60 -1.38 21.08
N ILE A 161 16.38 -1.90 21.22
CA ILE A 161 16.10 -3.34 21.09
C ILE A 161 16.42 -3.83 19.67
N GLY A 162 16.10 -3.04 18.65
CA GLY A 162 16.47 -3.32 17.26
C GLY A 162 17.98 -3.49 17.06
N ALA A 163 18.80 -2.61 17.64
CA ALA A 163 20.26 -2.70 17.57
C ALA A 163 20.79 -3.96 18.27
N ILE A 164 20.22 -4.32 19.42
CA ILE A 164 20.62 -5.53 20.15
C ILE A 164 20.26 -6.79 19.35
N ASN A 165 19.04 -6.87 18.82
CA ASN A 165 18.62 -8.00 17.98
C ASN A 165 19.56 -8.18 16.77
N TYR A 166 19.96 -7.07 16.16
CA TYR A 166 20.94 -7.08 15.07
C TYR A 166 22.32 -7.60 15.52
N ALA A 167 22.79 -7.19 16.71
CA ALA A 167 24.04 -7.66 17.28
C ALA A 167 24.02 -9.16 17.63
N LEU A 168 22.92 -9.64 18.22
CA LEU A 168 22.69 -11.06 18.51
C LEU A 168 22.67 -11.91 17.23
N GLU A 169 22.03 -11.43 16.17
CA GLU A 169 22.02 -12.13 14.89
C GLU A 169 23.42 -12.19 14.27
N ARG A 170 24.22 -11.11 14.36
CA ARG A 170 25.63 -11.14 13.94
C ARG A 170 26.45 -12.17 14.72
N LEU A 171 26.22 -12.31 16.03
CA LEU A 171 26.87 -13.33 16.85
C LEU A 171 26.46 -14.75 16.43
N ARG A 172 25.18 -14.98 16.16
CA ARG A 172 24.67 -16.25 15.64
C ARG A 172 25.39 -16.63 14.33
N LEU A 173 25.48 -15.69 13.39
CA LEU A 173 26.16 -15.90 12.11
C LEU A 173 27.66 -16.15 12.29
N LYS A 174 28.33 -15.41 13.19
CA LYS A 174 29.75 -15.62 13.54
C LYS A 174 29.98 -17.03 14.10
N GLN A 175 29.15 -17.49 15.03
CA GLN A 175 29.23 -18.84 15.58
C GLN A 175 29.06 -19.87 14.47
N ARG A 176 28.00 -19.74 13.66
CA ARG A 176 27.70 -20.68 12.58
C ARG A 176 28.83 -20.77 11.56
N LYS A 177 29.47 -19.65 11.23
CA LYS A 177 30.63 -19.59 10.35
C LYS A 177 31.84 -20.36 10.91
N LEU A 178 32.09 -20.27 12.22
CA LEU A 178 33.16 -21.02 12.88
C LEU A 178 32.86 -22.53 12.92
N GLU A 179 31.61 -22.93 13.12
CA GLU A 179 31.14 -24.32 13.05
C GLU A 179 31.38 -24.90 11.64
N LEU A 180 30.95 -24.20 10.60
CA LEU A 180 31.12 -24.63 9.21
C LEU A 180 32.60 -24.78 8.80
N LYS A 181 33.50 -24.03 9.46
CA LYS A 181 34.95 -24.11 9.26
C LYS A 181 35.64 -25.11 10.19
N ASN A 182 34.91 -25.83 11.04
CA ASN A 182 35.46 -26.69 12.10
C ASN A 182 36.50 -25.98 12.99
N SER A 183 36.29 -24.69 13.24
CA SER A 183 37.22 -23.78 13.95
C SER A 183 36.63 -23.21 15.24
N LEU A 184 35.50 -23.76 15.70
CA LEU A 184 34.84 -23.34 16.94
C LEU A 184 35.49 -24.02 18.14
N ASP A 185 36.59 -23.45 18.63
CA ASP A 185 37.26 -23.88 19.86
C ASP A 185 36.55 -23.36 21.12
N ASP A 186 36.96 -23.87 22.29
CA ASP A 186 36.30 -23.53 23.54
C ASP A 186 36.51 -22.07 23.96
N ALA A 187 37.64 -21.46 23.55
CA ALA A 187 37.88 -20.03 23.73
C ALA A 187 36.89 -19.18 22.93
N ALA A 188 36.68 -19.50 21.65
CA ALA A 188 35.70 -18.81 20.81
C ALA A 188 34.26 -19.02 21.32
N LYS A 189 33.91 -20.22 21.79
CA LYS A 189 32.60 -20.47 22.43
C LYS A 189 32.41 -19.60 23.65
N GLN A 190 33.42 -19.53 24.52
CA GLN A 190 33.34 -18.75 25.75
C GLN A 190 33.26 -17.24 25.47
N GLN A 191 34.00 -16.74 24.47
CA GLN A 191 33.91 -15.35 24.03
C GLN A 191 32.52 -15.02 23.48
N ILE A 192 31.98 -15.84 22.57
CA ILE A 192 30.64 -15.63 22.00
C ILE A 192 29.57 -15.71 23.11
N ALA A 193 29.69 -16.66 24.04
CA ALA A 193 28.77 -16.76 25.17
C ALA A 193 28.83 -15.52 26.07
N THR A 194 30.01 -14.95 26.29
CA THR A 194 30.19 -13.73 27.09
C THR A 194 29.58 -12.51 26.38
N GLU A 195 29.88 -12.31 25.09
CA GLU A 195 29.29 -11.21 24.30
C GLU A 195 27.76 -11.35 24.23
N LYS A 196 27.25 -12.57 24.00
CA LYS A 196 25.82 -12.86 24.00
C LYS A 196 25.17 -12.56 25.34
N ALA A 197 25.78 -12.97 26.45
CA ALA A 197 25.25 -12.70 27.79
C ALA A 197 25.19 -11.19 28.10
N GLY A 198 26.16 -10.40 27.61
CA GLY A 198 26.13 -8.93 27.70
C GLY A 198 24.91 -8.34 26.98
N TYR A 199 24.71 -8.71 25.71
CA TYR A 199 23.54 -8.26 24.95
C TYR A 199 22.21 -8.74 25.53
N GLU A 200 22.13 -9.97 26.06
CA GLU A 200 20.93 -10.47 26.73
C GLU A 200 20.62 -9.70 28.03
N ALA A 201 21.65 -9.26 28.77
CA ALA A 201 21.48 -8.42 29.94
C ALA A 201 20.95 -7.03 29.58
N GLU A 202 21.52 -6.38 28.56
CA GLU A 202 21.02 -5.09 28.04
C GLU A 202 19.60 -5.21 27.50
N TYR A 203 19.31 -6.27 26.75
CA TYR A 203 17.97 -6.57 26.24
C TYR A 203 16.96 -6.66 27.39
N LYS A 204 17.30 -7.38 28.46
CA LYS A 204 16.44 -7.54 29.63
C LYS A 204 16.20 -6.22 30.37
N GLN A 205 17.21 -5.35 30.44
CA GLN A 205 17.08 -4.01 31.00
C GLN A 205 16.08 -3.18 30.20
N TYR A 206 16.24 -3.10 28.87
CA TYR A 206 15.29 -2.39 28.02
C TYR A 206 13.89 -3.01 28.04
N GLN A 207 13.78 -4.33 28.12
CA GLN A 207 12.50 -5.01 28.28
C GLN A 207 11.78 -4.61 29.58
N THR A 208 12.52 -4.40 30.66
CA THR A 208 11.96 -3.92 31.94
C THR A 208 11.50 -2.48 31.83
N GLN A 209 12.31 -1.58 31.25
CA GLN A 209 11.90 -0.19 30.99
C GLN A 209 10.66 -0.11 30.10
N LEU A 210 10.63 -0.93 29.03
CA LEU A 210 9.49 -1.06 28.14
C LEU A 210 8.24 -1.52 28.89
N ALA A 211 8.36 -2.50 29.78
CA ALA A 211 7.25 -2.99 30.60
C ALA A 211 6.72 -1.90 31.55
N GLU A 212 7.59 -1.11 32.16
CA GLU A 212 7.20 0.04 33.00
C GLU A 212 6.48 1.12 32.20
N LEU A 213 7.00 1.48 31.02
CA LEU A 213 6.35 2.43 30.12
C LEU A 213 4.99 1.91 29.64
N TYR A 214 4.89 0.62 29.33
CA TYR A 214 3.60 -0.01 29.01
C TYR A 214 2.64 -0.02 30.19
N GLN A 215 3.11 -0.22 31.43
CA GLN A 215 2.26 -0.06 32.61
C GLN A 215 1.79 1.38 32.80
N LYS A 216 2.66 2.37 32.53
CA LYS A 216 2.28 3.78 32.52
C LYS A 216 1.21 4.02 31.47
N ILE A 217 1.44 3.67 30.19
CA ILE A 217 0.44 3.85 29.10
C ILE A 217 -0.86 3.10 29.38
N ARG A 218 -0.84 1.90 29.95
CA ARG A 218 -2.07 1.16 30.29
C ARG A 218 -2.97 1.91 31.28
N ARG A 219 -2.40 2.77 32.13
CA ARG A 219 -3.16 3.64 33.04
C ARG A 219 -3.62 4.94 32.39
N VAL A 220 -3.11 5.25 31.19
CA VAL A 220 -3.46 6.45 30.43
C VAL A 220 -4.38 6.06 29.29
N SER A 221 -5.68 6.09 29.57
CA SER A 221 -6.75 5.94 28.60
C SER A 221 -7.38 7.30 28.28
N LEU A 222 -7.91 7.40 27.08
CA LEU A 222 -8.84 8.44 26.70
C LEU A 222 -10.24 7.94 27.07
N VAL A 223 -10.96 8.68 27.90
CA VAL A 223 -12.35 8.34 28.25
C VAL A 223 -13.27 9.16 27.35
N ALA A 224 -14.12 8.47 26.60
CA ALA A 224 -15.06 9.13 25.71
C ALA A 224 -16.47 8.56 25.85
N LYS A 225 -17.48 9.40 25.60
CA LYS A 225 -18.89 9.02 25.63
C LYS A 225 -19.32 8.52 24.26
N THR A 226 -19.88 7.31 24.22
CA THR A 226 -20.42 6.67 23.01
C THR A 226 -21.82 7.18 22.68
N GLU A 227 -22.36 6.73 21.54
CA GLU A 227 -23.74 7.03 21.11
C GLU A 227 -24.82 6.54 22.10
N SER A 228 -24.59 5.44 22.82
CA SER A 228 -25.53 4.92 23.83
C SER A 228 -25.43 5.65 25.16
N GLY A 229 -24.52 6.62 25.28
CA GLY A 229 -24.25 7.36 26.50
C GLY A 229 -23.33 6.64 27.49
N SER A 230 -22.87 5.43 27.17
CA SER A 230 -21.85 4.71 27.93
C SER A 230 -20.47 5.36 27.77
N THR A 231 -19.61 5.18 28.77
CA THR A 231 -18.20 5.58 28.71
C THR A 231 -17.37 4.44 28.11
N LEU A 232 -16.57 4.76 27.09
CA LEU A 232 -15.58 3.89 26.50
C LEU A 232 -14.19 4.38 26.88
N GLU A 233 -13.38 3.50 27.47
CA GLU A 233 -11.97 3.75 27.71
C GLU A 233 -11.15 3.25 26.51
N ILE A 234 -10.49 4.18 25.82
CA ILE A 234 -9.63 3.88 24.68
C ILE A 234 -8.18 3.98 25.17
N PRO A 235 -7.42 2.88 25.25
CA PRO A 235 -6.02 2.93 25.62
C PRO A 235 -5.27 3.85 24.66
N LEU A 236 -4.48 4.80 25.18
CA LEU A 236 -3.80 5.74 24.29
C LEU A 236 -2.87 5.03 23.33
N SER A 237 -2.29 3.87 23.70
CA SER A 237 -1.51 2.96 22.82
C SER A 237 -2.17 2.69 21.46
N LYS A 238 -3.51 2.66 21.44
CA LYS A 238 -4.31 2.40 20.24
C LYS A 238 -4.69 3.67 19.49
N VAL A 239 -4.47 4.86 20.04
CA VAL A 239 -4.82 6.13 19.39
C VAL A 239 -3.70 6.55 18.44
N VAL A 240 -4.04 6.76 17.19
CA VAL A 240 -3.16 7.37 16.18
C VAL A 240 -3.24 8.88 16.28
N ARG A 241 -4.46 9.44 16.28
CA ARG A 241 -4.69 10.88 16.43
C ARG A 241 -6.09 11.13 16.98
N ALA A 242 -6.31 12.30 17.57
CA ALA A 242 -7.62 12.80 17.95
C ALA A 242 -7.82 14.23 17.43
N PHE A 243 -9.01 14.55 16.89
CA PHE A 243 -9.33 15.88 16.35
C PHE A 243 -10.83 16.17 16.35
N GLN A 244 -11.21 17.45 16.38
CA GLN A 244 -12.61 17.90 16.41
C GLN A 244 -13.02 18.56 15.09
N PRO A 245 -13.52 17.81 14.09
CA PRO A 245 -13.75 18.34 12.74
C PRO A 245 -14.87 19.38 12.67
N ASN A 246 -15.78 19.41 13.65
CA ASN A 246 -16.87 20.37 13.72
C ASN A 246 -16.42 21.76 14.24
N ALA A 247 -15.38 21.80 15.07
CA ALA A 247 -14.79 23.03 15.58
C ALA A 247 -13.70 23.63 14.67
N MET A 248 -13.22 22.85 13.69
CA MET A 248 -12.17 23.29 12.76
C MET A 248 -12.63 24.43 11.85
N SER A 249 -11.80 25.48 11.76
CA SER A 249 -11.91 26.46 10.69
C SER A 249 -11.52 25.86 9.34
N VAL A 250 -11.84 26.54 8.24
CA VAL A 250 -11.44 26.09 6.89
C VAL A 250 -9.91 25.95 6.79
N PHE A 251 -9.15 26.84 7.42
CA PHE A 251 -7.69 26.76 7.44
C PHE A 251 -7.19 25.52 8.22
N ASP A 252 -7.81 25.19 9.35
CA ASP A 252 -7.49 23.97 10.09
C ASP A 252 -7.77 22.72 9.27
N LYS A 253 -8.88 22.71 8.52
CA LYS A 253 -9.22 21.60 7.63
C LYS A 253 -8.20 21.42 6.50
N ILE A 254 -7.74 22.53 5.90
CA ILE A 254 -6.70 22.50 4.86
C ILE A 254 -5.37 21.99 5.44
N ALA A 255 -4.98 22.49 6.61
CA ALA A 255 -3.77 22.03 7.29
C ALA A 255 -3.85 20.54 7.64
N HIS A 256 -4.98 20.08 8.18
CA HIS A 256 -5.23 18.68 8.48
C HIS A 256 -5.15 17.81 7.22
N TYR A 257 -5.77 18.26 6.13
CA TYR A 257 -5.71 17.58 4.84
C TYR A 257 -4.27 17.42 4.34
N GLY A 258 -3.47 18.49 4.39
CA GLY A 258 -2.06 18.45 3.99
C GLY A 258 -1.24 17.44 4.80
N THR A 259 -1.43 17.44 6.13
CA THR A 259 -0.77 16.47 7.02
C THR A 259 -1.20 15.04 6.70
N LYS A 260 -2.49 14.80 6.47
CA LYS A 260 -3.03 13.48 6.10
C LYS A 260 -2.46 12.96 4.78
N VAL A 261 -2.35 13.82 3.77
CA VAL A 261 -1.76 13.46 2.47
C VAL A 261 -0.28 13.14 2.64
N ALA A 262 0.47 13.93 3.42
CA ALA A 262 1.87 13.67 3.69
C ALA A 262 2.05 12.32 4.39
N GLU A 263 1.32 12.06 5.48
CA GLU A 263 1.32 10.78 6.19
C GLU A 263 0.95 9.62 5.26
N PHE A 264 -0.08 9.77 4.42
CA PHE A 264 -0.46 8.73 3.46
C PHE A 264 0.68 8.37 2.50
N VAL A 265 1.49 9.34 2.09
CA VAL A 265 2.64 9.09 1.19
C VAL A 265 3.85 8.52 1.93
N THR A 266 4.04 8.84 3.22
CA THR A 266 5.28 8.53 3.96
C THR A 266 5.17 7.40 4.98
N ASP A 267 3.98 7.10 5.50
CA ASP A 267 3.78 6.06 6.52
C ASP A 267 3.65 4.65 5.91
N ASP A 268 3.79 3.66 6.79
CA ASP A 268 3.53 2.26 6.51
C ASP A 268 2.00 1.96 6.48
N PRO A 269 1.57 0.94 5.70
CA PRO A 269 0.17 0.51 5.70
C PRO A 269 -0.22 -0.15 7.03
N ARG A 270 -1.49 -0.01 7.40
CA ARG A 270 -2.11 -0.55 8.62
C ARG A 270 -3.44 -1.23 8.27
N GLU A 271 -3.99 -2.01 9.19
CA GLU A 271 -5.30 -2.68 9.04
C GLU A 271 -5.46 -3.38 7.67
N ALA A 272 -4.54 -4.29 7.33
CA ALA A 272 -4.55 -5.00 6.05
C ALA A 272 -4.59 -4.09 4.79
N ASN A 273 -3.88 -2.95 4.84
CA ASN A 273 -3.82 -1.92 3.80
C ASN A 273 -5.10 -1.09 3.62
N THR A 274 -6.02 -1.12 4.59
CA THR A 274 -7.22 -0.26 4.57
C THR A 274 -6.99 1.11 5.20
N GLU A 275 -5.95 1.25 6.03
CA GLU A 275 -5.54 2.49 6.67
C GLU A 275 -4.01 2.65 6.61
N GLY A 276 -3.48 3.80 7.06
CA GLY A 276 -2.04 4.08 7.05
C GLY A 276 -1.56 4.65 5.72
N GLY A 277 -0.26 4.51 5.45
CA GLY A 277 0.37 5.04 4.24
C GLY A 277 0.78 3.99 3.22
N ILE A 278 1.30 4.45 2.07
CA ILE A 278 1.66 3.65 0.90
C ILE A 278 3.16 3.73 0.57
N PHE A 279 3.99 4.25 1.48
CA PHE A 279 5.41 4.48 1.23
C PHE A 279 6.15 3.22 0.75
N PRO A 280 6.02 2.04 1.39
CA PRO A 280 6.73 0.84 0.95
C PRO A 280 6.35 0.40 -0.48
N ALA A 281 5.09 0.62 -0.88
CA ALA A 281 4.61 0.27 -2.22
C ALA A 281 5.22 1.21 -3.28
N ILE A 282 5.21 2.53 -3.03
CA ILE A 282 5.84 3.52 -3.92
C ILE A 282 7.33 3.21 -4.07
N PHE A 283 8.03 3.05 -2.95
CA PHE A 283 9.46 2.75 -2.95
C PHE A 283 9.76 1.46 -3.71
N GLY A 284 9.02 0.39 -3.43
CA GLY A 284 9.17 -0.90 -4.11
C GLY A 284 8.99 -0.75 -5.63
N THR A 285 7.92 -0.10 -6.08
CA THR A 285 7.66 0.10 -7.52
C THR A 285 8.74 0.92 -8.20
N ILE A 286 9.14 2.06 -7.64
CA ILE A 286 10.18 2.92 -8.21
C ILE A 286 11.51 2.16 -8.28
N MET A 287 11.88 1.48 -7.20
CA MET A 287 13.11 0.71 -7.16
C MET A 287 13.10 -0.44 -8.17
N MET A 288 11.97 -1.14 -8.34
CA MET A 288 11.86 -2.20 -9.34
C MET A 288 12.09 -1.66 -10.75
N VAL A 289 11.44 -0.54 -11.09
CA VAL A 289 11.60 0.10 -12.40
C VAL A 289 13.04 0.54 -12.61
N MET A 290 13.68 1.16 -11.61
CA MET A 290 15.08 1.59 -11.75
C MET A 290 16.03 0.41 -11.97
N ILE A 291 15.93 -0.66 -11.17
CA ILE A 291 16.78 -1.84 -11.32
C ILE A 291 16.52 -2.51 -12.67
N MET A 292 15.25 -2.68 -13.04
CA MET A 292 14.85 -3.21 -14.34
C MET A 292 15.48 -2.38 -15.48
N SER A 293 15.34 -1.05 -15.45
CA SER A 293 15.86 -0.14 -16.46
C SER A 293 17.39 -0.19 -16.56
N VAL A 294 18.10 -0.18 -15.43
CA VAL A 294 19.58 -0.26 -15.38
C VAL A 294 20.08 -1.55 -16.00
N ILE A 295 19.33 -2.65 -15.87
CA ILE A 295 19.69 -3.93 -16.46
C ILE A 295 19.27 -3.96 -17.94
N VAL A 296 17.99 -3.75 -18.24
CA VAL A 296 17.44 -3.99 -19.59
C VAL A 296 17.94 -2.99 -20.63
N ALA A 297 18.12 -1.72 -20.27
CA ALA A 297 18.49 -0.67 -21.22
C ALA A 297 19.86 -0.91 -21.87
N PRO A 298 20.97 -1.11 -21.13
CA PRO A 298 22.27 -1.33 -21.78
C PRO A 298 22.27 -2.61 -22.62
N PHE A 299 21.76 -3.73 -22.09
CA PHE A 299 21.75 -4.98 -22.85
C PHE A 299 20.87 -4.90 -24.11
N GLY A 300 19.67 -4.31 -23.98
CA GLY A 300 18.75 -4.14 -25.09
C GLY A 300 19.26 -3.21 -26.17
N VAL A 301 19.83 -2.06 -25.78
CA VAL A 301 20.41 -1.08 -26.71
C VAL A 301 21.65 -1.65 -27.41
N ILE A 302 22.57 -2.28 -26.67
CA ILE A 302 23.77 -2.90 -27.26
C ILE A 302 23.36 -4.00 -28.25
N ALA A 303 22.41 -4.86 -27.87
CA ALA A 303 21.91 -5.90 -28.77
C ALA A 303 21.29 -5.30 -30.05
N ALA A 304 20.49 -4.24 -29.93
CA ALA A 304 19.88 -3.57 -31.08
C ALA A 304 20.92 -2.91 -31.98
N VAL A 305 21.89 -2.17 -31.40
CA VAL A 305 22.99 -1.55 -32.14
C VAL A 305 23.81 -2.62 -32.86
N TYR A 306 24.18 -3.70 -32.17
CA TYR A 306 24.91 -4.80 -32.79
C TYR A 306 24.13 -5.43 -33.95
N LEU A 307 22.85 -5.77 -33.74
CA LEU A 307 22.00 -6.41 -34.75
C LEU A 307 21.75 -5.51 -35.96
N ARG A 308 21.70 -4.19 -35.77
CA ARG A 308 21.44 -3.21 -36.82
C ARG A 308 22.69 -2.80 -37.60
N GLU A 309 23.76 -2.48 -36.89
CA GLU A 309 24.93 -1.79 -37.43
C GLU A 309 26.06 -2.75 -37.81
N TYR A 310 26.30 -3.77 -36.97
CA TYR A 310 27.48 -4.62 -37.08
C TYR A 310 27.17 -6.01 -37.64
N ALA A 311 25.98 -6.53 -37.35
CA ALA A 311 25.67 -7.92 -37.60
C ALA A 311 25.37 -8.15 -39.09
N LYS A 312 26.20 -8.99 -39.73
CA LYS A 312 25.97 -9.45 -41.11
C LYS A 312 24.71 -10.31 -41.16
N GLN A 313 23.91 -10.12 -42.21
CA GLN A 313 22.72 -10.95 -42.46
C GLN A 313 23.15 -12.42 -42.61
N GLY A 314 22.60 -13.31 -41.79
CA GLY A 314 23.03 -14.70 -41.72
C GLY A 314 22.18 -15.55 -40.78
N PHE A 315 22.57 -16.81 -40.61
CA PHE A 315 21.85 -17.76 -39.75
C PHE A 315 21.76 -17.28 -38.29
N THR A 316 22.89 -16.79 -37.73
CA THR A 316 22.97 -16.32 -36.34
C THR A 316 22.04 -15.14 -36.07
N THR A 317 22.04 -14.13 -36.94
CA THR A 317 21.19 -12.93 -36.78
C THR A 317 19.71 -13.27 -36.93
N ARG A 318 19.36 -14.18 -37.84
CA ARG A 318 18.01 -14.71 -37.99
C ARG A 318 17.56 -15.45 -36.73
N LEU A 319 18.42 -16.29 -36.15
CA LEU A 319 18.11 -17.06 -34.94
C LEU A 319 17.90 -16.14 -33.73
N ILE A 320 18.75 -15.13 -33.55
CA ILE A 320 18.58 -14.13 -32.48
C ILE A 320 17.24 -13.39 -32.64
N ARG A 321 16.90 -12.94 -33.86
CA ARG A 321 15.65 -12.22 -34.11
C ARG A 321 14.42 -13.09 -33.84
N ILE A 322 14.47 -14.37 -34.22
CA ILE A 322 13.42 -15.35 -33.88
C ILE A 322 13.29 -15.51 -32.37
N ALA A 323 14.42 -15.64 -31.65
CA ALA A 323 14.41 -15.77 -30.19
C ALA A 323 13.81 -14.54 -29.50
N VAL A 324 14.17 -13.32 -29.93
CA VAL A 324 13.61 -12.06 -29.43
C VAL A 324 12.10 -11.99 -29.67
N ASN A 325 11.64 -12.31 -30.88
CA ASN A 325 10.22 -12.34 -31.21
C ASN A 325 9.44 -13.39 -30.39
N ASN A 326 10.03 -14.58 -30.19
CA ASN A 326 9.43 -15.61 -29.37
C ASN A 326 9.34 -15.21 -27.89
N LEU A 327 10.38 -14.55 -27.35
CA LEU A 327 10.38 -14.00 -26.00
C LEU A 327 9.26 -12.97 -25.81
N ALA A 328 9.01 -12.11 -26.81
CA ALA A 328 7.90 -11.17 -26.77
C ALA A 328 6.51 -11.85 -26.77
N GLY A 329 6.42 -13.07 -27.31
CA GLY A 329 5.19 -13.86 -27.37
C GLY A 329 4.90 -14.69 -26.11
N VAL A 330 5.83 -14.78 -25.15
CA VAL A 330 5.65 -15.56 -23.93
C VAL A 330 4.69 -14.82 -22.97
N PRO A 331 3.62 -15.46 -22.47
CA PRO A 331 2.71 -14.86 -21.49
C PRO A 331 3.43 -14.45 -20.19
N SER A 332 3.03 -13.31 -19.60
CA SER A 332 3.67 -12.76 -18.40
C SER A 332 3.65 -13.70 -17.17
N VAL A 333 2.62 -14.54 -17.02
CA VAL A 333 2.55 -15.54 -15.95
C VAL A 333 3.69 -16.56 -16.02
N VAL A 334 4.13 -16.91 -17.22
CA VAL A 334 5.25 -17.85 -17.44
C VAL A 334 6.55 -17.22 -16.96
N TYR A 335 6.77 -15.93 -17.24
CA TYR A 335 7.92 -15.20 -16.70
C TYR A 335 7.91 -15.16 -15.17
N GLY A 336 6.74 -14.98 -14.54
CA GLY A 336 6.62 -15.00 -13.08
C GLY A 336 7.05 -16.33 -12.46
N VAL A 337 6.55 -17.45 -12.99
CA VAL A 337 6.90 -18.80 -12.51
C VAL A 337 8.37 -19.11 -12.83
N PHE A 338 8.85 -18.75 -14.02
CA PHE A 338 10.26 -18.89 -14.40
C PHE A 338 11.16 -18.10 -13.46
N GLY A 339 10.81 -16.85 -13.13
CA GLY A 339 11.59 -16.01 -12.22
C GLY A 339 11.69 -16.61 -10.83
N LEU A 340 10.59 -17.12 -10.28
CA LEU A 340 10.62 -17.83 -9.00
C LEU A 340 11.49 -19.10 -9.07
N GLY A 341 11.28 -19.95 -10.07
CA GLY A 341 12.01 -21.21 -10.18
C GLY A 341 13.50 -21.02 -10.45
N PHE A 342 13.84 -20.22 -11.46
CA PHE A 342 15.22 -20.05 -11.93
C PHE A 342 15.99 -19.02 -11.11
N PHE A 343 15.46 -17.82 -10.89
CA PHE A 343 16.23 -16.78 -10.21
C PHE A 343 16.25 -16.95 -8.70
N VAL A 344 15.12 -17.27 -8.08
CA VAL A 344 15.04 -17.36 -6.62
C VAL A 344 15.60 -18.70 -6.15
N TYR A 345 15.05 -19.83 -6.63
CA TYR A 345 15.43 -21.14 -6.11
C TYR A 345 16.76 -21.68 -6.66
N ILE A 346 16.98 -21.56 -7.98
CA ILE A 346 18.23 -22.06 -8.56
C ILE A 346 19.34 -21.04 -8.32
N LEU A 347 19.28 -19.83 -8.88
CA LEU A 347 20.41 -18.92 -8.84
C LEU A 347 20.65 -18.35 -7.42
N GLY A 348 19.64 -17.75 -6.81
CA GLY A 348 19.70 -17.19 -5.45
C GLY A 348 20.02 -18.25 -4.40
N GLY A 349 19.36 -19.40 -4.47
CA GLY A 349 19.63 -20.54 -3.57
C GLY A 349 21.05 -21.08 -3.67
N ASN A 350 21.61 -21.24 -4.87
CA ASN A 350 23.00 -21.67 -5.04
C ASN A 350 24.00 -20.60 -4.57
N ILE A 351 23.74 -19.31 -4.83
CA ILE A 351 24.56 -18.21 -4.31
C ILE A 351 24.59 -18.24 -2.78
N ASP A 352 23.44 -18.43 -2.13
CA ASP A 352 23.35 -18.53 -0.68
C ASP A 352 24.15 -19.71 -0.12
N GLN A 353 24.08 -20.88 -0.77
CA GLN A 353 24.86 -22.04 -0.36
C GLN A 353 26.37 -21.84 -0.52
N LEU A 354 26.80 -21.14 -1.58
CA LEU A 354 28.22 -20.94 -1.89
C LEU A 354 28.85 -19.80 -1.07
N PHE A 355 28.13 -18.69 -0.87
CA PHE A 355 28.68 -17.46 -0.31
C PHE A 355 28.13 -17.10 1.07
N PHE A 356 26.96 -17.61 1.46
CA PHE A 356 26.30 -17.30 2.73
C PHE A 356 25.78 -18.54 3.48
N PRO A 357 26.54 -19.66 3.56
CA PRO A 357 26.07 -20.91 4.17
C PRO A 357 25.70 -20.76 5.65
N GLU A 358 26.23 -19.74 6.35
CA GLU A 358 25.89 -19.42 7.74
C GLU A 358 24.48 -18.87 7.94
N SER A 359 23.85 -18.35 6.88
CA SER A 359 22.54 -17.67 6.98
C SER A 359 21.36 -18.65 6.98
N ALA A 360 21.58 -19.89 6.53
CA ALA A 360 20.53 -20.92 6.48
C ALA A 360 19.87 -21.14 7.87
N PRO A 361 18.53 -21.31 7.93
CA PRO A 361 17.58 -21.49 6.83
C PRO A 361 17.02 -20.18 6.24
N ALA A 362 17.48 -19.01 6.69
CA ALA A 362 17.02 -17.73 6.18
C ALA A 362 17.86 -17.33 4.94
N PRO A 363 17.32 -17.46 3.71
CA PRO A 363 18.06 -17.10 2.51
C PRO A 363 18.38 -15.59 2.47
N VAL A 364 19.49 -15.24 1.82
CA VAL A 364 19.89 -13.84 1.55
C VAL A 364 19.46 -13.49 0.14
N PHE A 365 20.08 -14.12 -0.87
CA PHE A 365 19.73 -14.00 -2.27
C PHE A 365 18.62 -14.97 -2.68
N GLY A 366 18.36 -16.07 -1.97
CA GLY A 366 17.23 -16.96 -2.25
C GLY A 366 15.86 -16.42 -1.82
N THR A 367 15.76 -15.14 -1.44
CA THR A 367 14.48 -14.50 -1.10
C THR A 367 13.77 -13.99 -2.35
N PRO A 368 12.45 -14.22 -2.51
CA PRO A 368 11.68 -13.58 -3.56
C PRO A 368 11.55 -12.09 -3.25
N GLY A 369 12.51 -11.31 -3.73
CA GLY A 369 12.66 -9.89 -3.42
C GLY A 369 12.78 -9.00 -4.64
N LEU A 370 12.99 -7.72 -4.37
CA LEU A 370 13.09 -6.63 -5.33
C LEU A 370 14.03 -6.95 -6.51
N LEU A 371 15.21 -7.53 -6.23
CA LEU A 371 16.23 -7.82 -7.24
C LEU A 371 15.70 -8.80 -8.31
N TRP A 372 15.20 -9.97 -7.90
CA TRP A 372 14.75 -11.00 -8.85
C TRP A 372 13.46 -10.65 -9.55
N ALA A 373 12.55 -9.95 -8.87
CA ALA A 373 11.36 -9.39 -9.51
C ALA A 373 11.76 -8.43 -10.64
N SER A 374 12.72 -7.54 -10.38
CA SER A 374 13.23 -6.57 -11.37
C SER A 374 13.95 -7.23 -12.55
N ILE A 375 14.76 -8.27 -12.29
CA ILE A 375 15.45 -9.03 -13.35
C ILE A 375 14.43 -9.79 -14.21
N THR A 376 13.40 -10.36 -13.60
CA THR A 376 12.32 -11.03 -14.33
C THR A 376 11.57 -10.06 -15.24
N LEU A 377 11.26 -8.86 -14.74
CA LEU A 377 10.68 -7.77 -15.53
C LEU A 377 11.65 -7.29 -16.63
N ALA A 378 12.96 -7.27 -16.36
CA ALA A 378 13.96 -6.91 -17.36
C ALA A 378 13.97 -7.91 -18.51
N LEU A 379 13.90 -9.22 -18.23
CA LEU A 379 13.77 -10.24 -19.29
C LEU A 379 12.49 -10.07 -20.11
N LEU A 380 11.36 -9.81 -19.45
CA LEU A 380 10.07 -9.60 -20.11
C LEU A 380 10.09 -8.38 -21.04
N THR A 381 10.77 -7.30 -20.63
CA THR A 381 10.82 -6.03 -21.37
C THR A 381 11.94 -5.97 -22.41
N LEU A 382 12.93 -6.85 -22.34
CA LEU A 382 14.08 -6.89 -23.22
C LEU A 382 13.71 -6.89 -24.72
N PRO A 383 12.75 -7.71 -25.21
CA PRO A 383 12.38 -7.69 -26.62
C PRO A 383 11.85 -6.35 -27.10
N VAL A 384 11.04 -5.68 -26.27
CA VAL A 384 10.46 -4.37 -26.60
C VAL A 384 11.56 -3.33 -26.77
N VAL A 385 12.55 -3.32 -25.86
CA VAL A 385 13.69 -2.40 -25.92
C VAL A 385 14.54 -2.65 -27.18
N ILE A 386 14.83 -3.92 -27.50
CA ILE A 386 15.62 -4.29 -28.68
C ILE A 386 14.92 -3.81 -29.95
N VAL A 387 13.64 -4.19 -30.14
CA VAL A 387 12.89 -3.86 -31.36
C VAL A 387 12.71 -2.36 -31.51
N SER A 388 12.32 -1.65 -30.43
CA SER A 388 12.12 -0.20 -30.47
C SER A 388 13.42 0.54 -30.81
N THR A 389 14.56 0.09 -30.27
CA THR A 389 15.86 0.70 -30.56
C THR A 389 16.30 0.41 -31.99
N GLU A 390 16.13 -0.83 -32.47
CA GLU A 390 16.48 -1.21 -33.84
C GLU A 390 15.67 -0.41 -34.87
N GLU A 391 14.36 -0.28 -34.66
CA GLU A 391 13.48 0.54 -35.51
C GLU A 391 13.82 2.03 -35.46
N GLY A 392 14.22 2.54 -34.29
CA GLY A 392 14.70 3.91 -34.13
C GLY A 392 15.97 4.16 -34.95
N LEU A 393 16.97 3.30 -34.82
CA LEU A 393 18.22 3.36 -35.60
C LEU A 393 17.96 3.23 -37.11
N ALA A 394 16.97 2.43 -37.50
CA ALA A 394 16.62 2.23 -38.90
C ALA A 394 16.10 3.50 -39.60
N ARG A 395 15.62 4.49 -38.85
CA ARG A 395 15.11 5.77 -39.38
C ARG A 395 16.21 6.82 -39.58
N ILE A 396 17.43 6.58 -39.11
CA ILE A 396 18.54 7.55 -39.23
C ILE A 396 19.08 7.54 -40.67
N PRO A 397 19.09 8.68 -41.39
CA PRO A 397 19.63 8.77 -42.75
C PRO A 397 21.11 8.41 -42.82
N SER A 398 21.54 7.76 -43.91
CA SER A 398 22.94 7.38 -44.13
C SER A 398 23.89 8.59 -44.17
N SER A 399 23.43 9.73 -44.68
CA SER A 399 24.21 10.97 -44.75
C SER A 399 24.66 11.52 -43.39
N ILE A 400 23.89 11.27 -42.33
CA ILE A 400 24.27 11.65 -40.95
C ILE A 400 25.26 10.63 -40.37
N ARG A 401 25.17 9.35 -40.77
CA ARG A 401 26.04 8.27 -40.28
C ARG A 401 27.44 8.30 -40.89
N GLU A 402 27.57 8.76 -42.14
CA GLU A 402 28.85 8.84 -42.85
C GLU A 402 29.65 10.12 -42.52
N GLY A 403 29.02 11.13 -41.89
CA GLY A 403 29.64 12.41 -41.55
C GLY A 403 30.27 12.50 -40.16
N SER A 404 30.12 11.47 -39.34
CA SER A 404 30.63 11.33 -37.96
C SER A 404 31.52 10.11 -37.86
#